data_AF-A0A080ZY70-F1
#
_entry.id   AF-A0A080ZY70-F1
#
_cell.length_a   1.000
_cell.length_b   1.000
_cell.length_c   1.000
_cell.angle_alpha   90.00
_cell.angle_beta   90.00
_cell.angle_gamma   90.00
#
_symmetry.space_group_name_H-M   'P 1'
#
loop_
_entity.id
_entity.type
_entity.pdbx_description
1 polymer ?
#
loop_
_entity_poly.entity_id
_entity_poly.type
_entity_poly.pdbx_seq_one_letter_code
_entity_poly.pdbx_strand_id
1 'polypeptide(L)'
;MMGVPLVGCASHRLQLAVRDYLTPHVDALEEIQILMRKLRTLKQDQNASVARTASGHTLVLHVCDAEALFYFRLREFLSADDEEISDLLPSRMTHRKLDGVLSELRCVKSVSKMLQSEGLTLLDARDLFDGLLEARPSMARYLIKVAFNTYLQMSNQNVCVHYTLAPNADIVHSPEFEAAVVKVLAGKQETLVGDEAAILEPFLQREVPPNASAESPSEEEGFAEHILKRRRISSEPPTYKLLRSIPPTSNAVERLFSIARAVLRLERHRLSPMTLEMILFLRINSAYWNVATVDSCV
;
A
#
# COMPACT_ATOMS: atom_id res chain seq x y z
N MET A 1 -12.93 17.87 11.92
CA MET A 1 -11.67 17.13 11.68
C MET A 1 -10.54 18.01 12.19
N MET A 2 -9.68 17.49 13.07
CA MET A 2 -8.51 18.24 13.55
C MET A 2 -7.63 18.57 12.34
N GLY A 3 -7.15 19.81 12.20
CA GLY A 3 -6.40 20.33 11.04
C GLY A 3 -5.02 19.70 10.83
N VAL A 4 -4.95 18.37 10.87
CA VAL A 4 -3.77 17.54 10.66
C VAL A 4 -3.81 17.03 9.22
N PRO A 5 -2.71 17.16 8.45
CA PRO A 5 -2.67 16.67 7.08
C PRO A 5 -2.82 15.14 7.06
N LEU A 6 -3.59 14.63 6.10
CA LEU A 6 -3.88 13.21 5.95
C LEU A 6 -3.20 12.64 4.72
N VAL A 7 -2.62 11.44 4.88
CA VAL A 7 -2.00 10.68 3.80
C VAL A 7 -2.97 9.61 3.33
N GLY A 8 -3.19 9.52 2.02
CA GLY A 8 -4.01 8.47 1.44
C GLY A 8 -3.28 7.12 1.40
N CYS A 9 -4.04 6.04 1.54
CA CYS A 9 -3.48 4.69 1.53
C CYS A 9 -3.04 4.26 0.13
N ALA A 10 -1.73 4.04 -0.07
CA ALA A 10 -1.16 3.61 -1.35
C ALA A 10 -1.73 2.25 -1.83
N SER A 11 -1.89 1.26 -0.95
CA SER A 11 -2.54 -0.02 -1.28
C SER A 11 -3.97 0.16 -1.78
N HIS A 12 -4.70 1.11 -1.20
CA HIS A 12 -6.06 1.41 -1.63
C HIS A 12 -6.07 2.09 -3.00
N ARG A 13 -5.17 3.05 -3.26
CA ARG A 13 -4.99 3.66 -4.59
C ARG A 13 -4.71 2.62 -5.66
N LEU A 14 -3.77 1.71 -5.39
CA LEU A 14 -3.44 0.60 -6.28
C LEU A 14 -4.66 -0.32 -6.52
N GLN A 15 -5.41 -0.63 -5.47
CA GLN A 15 -6.59 -1.49 -5.59
C GLN A 15 -7.67 -0.87 -6.48
N LEU A 16 -7.95 0.43 -6.33
CA LEU A 16 -8.93 1.12 -7.17
C LEU A 16 -8.50 1.10 -8.63
N ALA A 17 -7.21 1.36 -8.86
CA ALA A 17 -6.60 1.35 -10.18
C ALA A 17 -6.70 -0.04 -10.85
N VAL A 18 -6.48 -1.13 -10.10
CA VAL A 18 -6.67 -2.49 -10.62
C VAL A 18 -8.14 -2.84 -10.84
N ARG A 19 -9.04 -2.42 -9.96
CA ARG A 19 -10.48 -2.65 -10.14
C ARG A 19 -10.94 -2.08 -11.48
N ASP A 20 -10.51 -0.86 -11.78
CA ASP A 20 -10.87 -0.19 -13.03
C ASP A 20 -10.27 -0.92 -14.25
N TYR A 21 -9.02 -1.39 -14.15
CA TYR A 21 -8.37 -2.24 -15.16
C TYR A 21 -9.11 -3.57 -15.40
N LEU A 22 -9.65 -4.19 -14.36
CA LEU A 22 -10.36 -5.46 -14.47
C LEU A 22 -11.78 -5.34 -15.02
N THR A 23 -12.35 -4.13 -15.09
CA THR A 23 -13.72 -3.88 -15.57
C THR A 23 -14.03 -4.55 -16.92
N PRO A 24 -13.18 -4.49 -17.96
CA PRO A 24 -13.43 -5.14 -19.25
C PRO A 24 -13.29 -6.68 -19.25
N HIS A 25 -12.92 -7.26 -18.10
CA HIS A 25 -12.61 -8.68 -17.92
C HIS A 25 -13.55 -9.35 -16.90
N VAL A 26 -14.55 -8.64 -16.38
CA VAL A 26 -15.46 -9.15 -15.34
C VAL A 26 -16.18 -10.41 -15.78
N ASP A 27 -16.72 -10.46 -17.00
CA ASP A 27 -17.45 -11.65 -17.51
C ASP A 27 -16.56 -12.89 -17.53
N ALA A 28 -15.31 -12.73 -17.99
CA ALA A 28 -14.32 -13.81 -18.04
C ALA A 28 -13.92 -14.29 -16.63
N LEU A 29 -13.82 -13.37 -15.67
CA LEU A 29 -13.57 -13.71 -14.27
C LEU A 29 -14.78 -14.40 -13.64
N GLU A 30 -16.00 -14.00 -13.99
CA GLU A 30 -17.23 -14.61 -13.50
C GLU A 30 -17.39 -16.06 -13.97
N GLU A 31 -17.03 -16.39 -15.22
CA GLU A 31 -16.97 -17.78 -15.70
C GLU A 31 -16.09 -18.66 -14.78
N ILE A 32 -14.89 -18.19 -14.43
CA ILE A 32 -14.01 -18.90 -13.47
C ILE A 32 -14.69 -19.01 -12.11
N GLN A 33 -15.30 -17.94 -11.61
CA GLN A 33 -15.94 -17.96 -10.29
C GLN A 33 -17.08 -18.98 -10.21
N ILE A 34 -17.89 -19.08 -11.25
CA ILE A 34 -18.99 -20.06 -11.33
C ILE A 34 -18.42 -21.48 -11.30
N LEU A 35 -17.42 -21.77 -12.14
CA LEU A 35 -16.72 -23.06 -12.15
C LEU A 35 -16.13 -23.38 -10.76
N MET A 36 -15.46 -22.41 -10.15
CA MET A 36 -14.83 -22.55 -8.84
C MET A 36 -15.82 -22.84 -7.71
N ARG A 37 -17.03 -22.28 -7.79
CA ARG A 37 -18.13 -22.60 -6.86
C ARG A 37 -18.62 -24.03 -7.06
N LYS A 38 -18.83 -24.47 -8.30
CA LYS A 38 -19.24 -25.86 -8.61
C LYS A 38 -18.18 -26.86 -8.15
N LEU A 39 -16.90 -26.64 -8.46
CA LEU A 39 -15.81 -27.51 -7.99
C LEU A 39 -15.74 -27.58 -6.46
N ARG A 40 -16.07 -26.48 -5.77
CA ARG A 40 -16.14 -26.46 -4.30
C ARG A 40 -17.28 -27.31 -3.76
N THR A 41 -18.46 -27.29 -4.41
CA THR A 41 -19.60 -28.12 -3.99
C THR A 41 -19.35 -29.60 -4.27
N LEU A 42 -18.74 -29.95 -5.40
CA LEU A 42 -18.41 -31.34 -5.72
C LEU A 42 -17.36 -31.92 -4.76
N LYS A 43 -16.40 -31.09 -4.32
CA LYS A 43 -15.43 -31.47 -3.29
C LYS A 43 -16.05 -31.65 -1.90
N GLN A 44 -17.23 -31.08 -1.62
CA GLN A 44 -17.91 -31.27 -0.33
C GLN A 44 -18.62 -32.63 -0.22
N ASP A 45 -18.96 -33.26 -1.35
CA ASP A 45 -19.56 -34.61 -1.39
C ASP A 45 -18.53 -35.75 -1.25
N GLN A 46 -17.25 -35.48 -1.54
CA GLN A 46 -16.16 -36.46 -1.35
C GLN A 46 -15.03 -35.87 -0.50
N ASN A 47 -15.05 -36.20 0.79
CA ASN A 47 -13.99 -35.97 1.78
C ASN A 47 -13.67 -34.52 2.17
N ALA A 48 -14.01 -34.24 3.43
CA ALA A 48 -13.58 -33.08 4.19
C ALA A 48 -12.05 -33.10 4.44
N SER A 49 -11.27 -32.53 3.52
CA SER A 49 -10.03 -31.81 3.86
C SER A 49 -9.46 -31.06 2.65
N VAL A 50 -8.75 -29.97 2.93
CA VAL A 50 -7.96 -29.12 2.01
C VAL A 50 -8.68 -27.87 1.45
N ALA A 51 -8.22 -26.73 2.01
CA ALA A 51 -8.31 -25.33 1.56
C ALA A 51 -9.61 -24.56 1.82
N ARG A 52 -9.81 -24.15 3.08
CA ARG A 52 -10.54 -22.91 3.41
C ARG A 52 -9.54 -21.75 3.52
N THR A 53 -9.46 -20.93 2.47
CA THR A 53 -8.89 -19.59 2.60
C THR A 53 -9.52 -18.68 1.55
N ALA A 54 -10.48 -17.84 2.00
CA ALA A 54 -10.76 -16.49 1.52
C ALA A 54 -12.16 -16.10 2.02
N SER A 55 -12.26 -15.71 3.30
CA SER A 55 -13.38 -14.91 3.79
C SER A 55 -12.76 -13.68 4.41
N GLY A 56 -12.99 -12.53 3.79
CA GLY A 56 -12.52 -11.24 4.25
C GLY A 56 -12.41 -10.31 3.06
N HIS A 57 -13.00 -9.12 3.19
CA HIS A 57 -13.06 -8.03 2.21
C HIS A 57 -11.69 -7.47 1.82
N THR A 58 -10.79 -8.32 1.32
CA THR A 58 -9.38 -7.99 1.11
C THR A 58 -9.11 -7.96 -0.39
N LEU A 59 -8.86 -6.75 -0.90
CA LEU A 59 -8.39 -6.36 -2.23
C LEU A 59 -8.87 -7.26 -3.39
N VAL A 60 -9.69 -6.73 -4.30
CA VAL A 60 -10.17 -7.40 -5.54
C VAL A 60 -9.07 -8.21 -6.26
N LEU A 61 -7.82 -7.71 -6.23
CA LEU A 61 -6.59 -8.43 -6.63
C LEU A 61 -6.42 -9.81 -5.98
N HIS A 62 -6.48 -9.92 -4.66
CA HIS A 62 -6.22 -11.17 -3.94
C HIS A 62 -7.26 -12.25 -4.22
N VAL A 63 -8.53 -11.87 -4.41
CA VAL A 63 -9.62 -12.82 -4.71
C VAL A 63 -9.57 -13.27 -6.17
N CYS A 64 -9.46 -12.33 -7.11
CA CYS A 64 -9.38 -12.66 -8.54
C CYS A 64 -8.11 -13.43 -8.87
N ASP A 65 -6.95 -13.03 -8.31
CA ASP A 65 -5.70 -13.77 -8.50
C ASP A 65 -5.77 -15.17 -7.91
N ALA A 66 -6.36 -15.36 -6.72
CA ALA A 66 -6.38 -16.67 -6.07
C ALA A 66 -7.24 -17.68 -6.83
N GLU A 67 -8.46 -17.29 -7.24
CA GLU A 67 -9.37 -18.18 -7.97
C GLU A 67 -8.88 -18.46 -9.38
N ALA A 68 -8.38 -17.44 -10.09
CA ALA A 68 -7.84 -17.63 -11.42
C ALA A 68 -6.54 -18.45 -11.40
N LEU A 69 -5.59 -18.17 -10.51
CA LEU A 69 -4.38 -19.00 -10.37
C LEU A 69 -4.71 -20.44 -9.99
N PHE A 70 -5.76 -20.66 -9.19
CA PHE A 70 -6.21 -22.00 -8.85
C PHE A 70 -6.84 -22.71 -10.05
N TYR A 71 -7.67 -22.02 -10.85
CA TYR A 71 -8.17 -22.54 -12.12
C TYR A 71 -7.03 -22.95 -13.06
N PHE A 72 -6.03 -22.09 -13.28
CA PHE A 72 -4.89 -22.43 -14.15
C PHE A 72 -4.10 -23.63 -13.64
N ARG A 73 -3.97 -23.81 -12.33
CA ARG A 73 -3.34 -25.00 -11.72
C ARG A 73 -4.19 -26.26 -11.91
N LEU A 74 -5.51 -26.15 -11.81
CA LEU A 74 -6.42 -27.28 -11.96
C LEU A 74 -6.77 -27.62 -13.41
N ARG A 75 -6.53 -26.70 -14.36
CA ARG A 75 -7.02 -26.80 -15.73
C ARG A 75 -6.68 -28.14 -16.40
N GLU A 76 -5.48 -28.66 -16.18
CA GLU A 76 -5.00 -29.93 -16.75
C GLU A 76 -5.75 -31.15 -16.20
N PHE A 77 -6.40 -31.02 -15.04
CA PHE A 77 -7.14 -32.08 -14.37
C PHE A 77 -8.65 -32.05 -14.64
N LEU A 78 -9.16 -31.02 -15.32
CA LEU A 78 -10.59 -30.88 -15.62
C LEU A 78 -10.89 -31.54 -16.98
N SER A 79 -11.70 -32.60 -16.96
CA SER A 79 -12.16 -33.27 -18.18
C SER A 79 -13.27 -32.46 -18.86
N ALA A 80 -13.20 -32.36 -20.19
CA ALA A 80 -14.28 -31.79 -20.99
C ALA A 80 -15.46 -32.76 -21.17
N ASP A 81 -15.26 -34.04 -20.85
CA ASP A 81 -16.27 -35.10 -20.98
C ASP A 81 -17.08 -35.32 -19.68
N ASP A 82 -16.79 -34.55 -18.63
CA ASP A 82 -17.51 -34.62 -17.35
C ASP A 82 -18.81 -33.81 -17.45
N GLU A 83 -19.95 -34.51 -17.50
CA GLU A 83 -21.29 -33.94 -17.64
C GLU A 83 -21.64 -32.92 -16.55
N GLU A 84 -20.99 -32.96 -15.38
CA GLU A 84 -21.30 -32.03 -14.29
C GLU A 84 -20.57 -30.68 -14.40
N ILE A 85 -19.49 -30.61 -15.17
CA ILE A 85 -18.63 -29.41 -15.28
C ILE A 85 -18.33 -28.97 -16.71
N SER A 86 -18.60 -29.80 -17.73
CA SER A 86 -18.29 -29.52 -19.15
C SER A 86 -18.80 -28.17 -19.61
N ASP A 87 -20.04 -27.84 -19.24
CA ASP A 87 -20.73 -26.61 -19.62
C ASP A 87 -20.19 -25.36 -18.89
N LEU A 88 -19.46 -25.57 -17.80
CA LEU A 88 -18.87 -24.50 -16.98
C LEU A 88 -17.40 -24.26 -17.30
N LEU A 89 -16.79 -25.04 -18.18
CA LEU A 89 -15.38 -24.86 -18.55
C LEU A 89 -15.22 -23.58 -19.39
N PRO A 90 -14.35 -22.64 -18.96
CA PRO A 90 -14.08 -21.45 -19.75
C PRO A 90 -13.60 -21.81 -21.16
N SER A 91 -14.10 -21.07 -22.16
CA SER A 91 -13.71 -21.26 -23.55
C SER A 91 -12.20 -21.09 -23.72
N ARG A 92 -11.61 -21.65 -24.80
CA ARG A 92 -10.18 -21.45 -25.12
C ARG A 92 -9.84 -19.96 -25.26
N MET A 93 -10.78 -19.15 -25.74
CA MET A 93 -10.62 -17.71 -25.87
C MET A 93 -10.62 -17.02 -24.50
N THR A 94 -11.55 -17.38 -23.62
CA THR A 94 -11.64 -16.87 -22.25
C THR A 94 -10.37 -17.23 -21.47
N HIS A 95 -9.91 -18.48 -21.55
CA HIS A 95 -8.67 -18.95 -20.93
C HIS A 95 -7.45 -18.12 -21.37
N ARG A 96 -7.26 -17.90 -22.68
CA ARG A 96 -6.16 -17.07 -23.20
C ARG A 96 -6.26 -15.61 -22.75
N LYS A 97 -7.47 -15.04 -22.75
CA LYS A 97 -7.73 -13.66 -22.27
C LYS A 97 -7.30 -13.52 -20.81
N LEU A 98 -7.65 -14.48 -19.97
CA LEU A 98 -7.33 -14.49 -18.54
C LEU A 98 -5.84 -14.73 -18.26
N ASP A 99 -5.17 -15.57 -19.05
CA ASP A 99 -3.73 -15.79 -18.93
C ASP A 99 -2.94 -14.50 -19.19
N GLY A 100 -3.36 -13.75 -20.23
CA GLY A 100 -2.83 -12.41 -20.51
C GLY A 100 -3.02 -11.45 -19.35
N VAL A 101 -4.24 -11.35 -18.82
CA VAL A 101 -4.56 -10.51 -17.65
C VAL A 101 -3.71 -10.88 -16.44
N LEU A 102 -3.60 -12.17 -16.10
CA LEU A 102 -2.79 -12.62 -14.97
C LEU A 102 -1.30 -12.34 -15.16
N SER A 103 -0.80 -12.47 -16.38
CA SER A 103 0.59 -12.12 -16.72
C SER A 103 0.86 -10.63 -16.49
N GLU A 104 -0.08 -9.76 -16.89
CA GLU A 104 0.02 -8.31 -16.67
C GLU A 104 -0.04 -7.96 -15.18
N LEU A 105 -0.90 -8.63 -14.40
CA LEU A 105 -1.05 -8.39 -12.96
C LEU A 105 0.13 -8.88 -12.10
N ARG A 106 1.08 -9.67 -12.63
CA ARG A 106 2.23 -10.18 -11.85
C ARG A 106 3.05 -9.06 -11.21
N CYS A 107 3.35 -8.00 -11.96
CA CYS A 107 4.11 -6.86 -11.43
C CYS A 107 3.27 -6.09 -10.40
N VAL A 108 1.98 -5.93 -10.64
CA VAL A 108 1.05 -5.26 -9.70
C VAL A 108 0.96 -6.02 -8.38
N LYS A 109 0.93 -7.35 -8.44
CA LYS A 109 0.97 -8.21 -7.25
C LYS A 109 2.27 -8.05 -6.47
N SER A 110 3.40 -7.96 -7.18
CA SER A 110 4.70 -7.69 -6.55
C SER A 110 4.71 -6.33 -5.84
N VAL A 111 4.22 -5.28 -6.50
CA VAL A 111 4.10 -3.93 -5.92
C VAL A 111 3.16 -3.95 -4.71
N SER A 112 1.98 -4.56 -4.82
CA SER A 112 1.02 -4.69 -3.71
C SER A 112 1.64 -5.38 -2.49
N LYS A 113 2.46 -6.42 -2.70
CA LYS A 113 3.19 -7.08 -1.60
C LYS A 113 4.25 -6.16 -0.99
N MET A 114 4.99 -5.41 -1.81
CA MET A 114 5.99 -4.46 -1.34
C MET A 114 5.37 -3.31 -0.56
N LEU A 115 4.23 -2.78 -1.01
CA LEU A 115 3.45 -1.75 -0.32
C LEU A 115 3.05 -2.16 1.10
N GLN A 116 2.92 -3.46 1.37
CA GLN A 116 2.56 -3.99 2.68
C GLN A 116 3.76 -4.27 3.59
N SER A 117 4.99 -4.03 3.12
CA SER A 117 6.22 -4.23 3.91
C SER A 117 6.35 -3.19 5.03
N GLU A 118 7.05 -3.57 6.10
CA GLU A 118 7.34 -2.67 7.21
C GLU A 118 8.50 -1.74 6.86
N GLY A 119 8.42 -0.47 7.27
CA GLY A 119 9.47 0.53 7.02
C GLY A 119 9.45 1.16 5.63
N LEU A 120 8.47 0.82 4.78
CA LEU A 120 8.28 1.46 3.49
C LEU A 120 7.93 2.95 3.67
N THR A 121 8.57 3.83 2.90
CA THR A 121 8.34 5.28 2.95
C THR A 121 7.39 5.74 1.85
N LEU A 122 6.91 6.99 1.96
CA LEU A 122 6.12 7.62 0.89
C LEU A 122 6.90 7.78 -0.43
N LEU A 123 8.22 7.97 -0.36
CA LEU A 123 9.08 7.99 -1.54
C LEU A 123 9.14 6.60 -2.20
N ASP A 124 9.36 5.54 -1.43
CA ASP A 124 9.40 4.17 -2.00
C ASP A 124 8.06 3.81 -2.67
N ALA A 125 6.95 4.18 -2.06
CA ALA A 125 5.62 3.97 -2.65
C ALA A 125 5.45 4.74 -3.97
N ARG A 126 6.03 5.94 -4.08
CA ARG A 126 6.04 6.74 -5.30
C ARG A 126 6.87 6.07 -6.39
N ASP A 127 8.09 5.64 -6.07
CA ASP A 127 8.98 4.95 -7.00
C ASP A 127 8.37 3.64 -7.50
N LEU A 128 7.67 2.89 -6.64
CA LEU A 128 6.93 1.69 -7.01
C LEU A 128 5.79 1.97 -7.99
N PHE A 129 5.06 3.08 -7.83
CA PHE A 129 4.01 3.47 -8.76
C PHE A 129 4.57 3.97 -10.09
N ASP A 130 5.60 4.80 -10.06
CA ASP A 130 6.24 5.31 -11.27
C ASP A 130 6.86 4.15 -12.08
N GLY A 131 7.59 3.24 -11.42
CA GLY A 131 8.12 2.02 -12.06
C GLY A 131 7.03 1.06 -12.56
N LEU A 132 5.87 1.00 -11.91
CA LEU A 132 4.73 0.21 -12.39
C LEU A 132 4.15 0.80 -13.69
N LEU A 133 4.03 2.12 -13.76
CA LEU A 133 3.55 2.83 -14.95
C LEU A 133 4.51 2.69 -16.13
N GLU A 134 5.82 2.73 -15.87
CA GLU A 134 6.84 2.49 -16.89
C GLU A 134 6.83 1.04 -17.41
N ALA A 135 6.69 0.05 -16.51
CA ALA A 135 6.70 -1.36 -16.88
C ALA A 135 5.41 -1.83 -17.57
N ARG A 136 4.30 -1.10 -17.38
CA ARG A 136 2.98 -1.44 -17.93
C ARG A 136 2.26 -0.23 -18.55
N PRO A 137 2.73 0.27 -19.71
CA PRO A 137 2.05 1.35 -20.42
C PRO A 137 0.60 1.00 -20.82
N SER A 138 0.31 -0.28 -21.10
CA SER A 138 -1.05 -0.77 -21.38
C SER A 138 -2.01 -0.58 -20.21
N MET A 139 -1.49 -0.66 -18.98
CA MET A 139 -2.24 -0.47 -17.75
C MET A 139 -2.35 1.00 -17.36
N ALA A 140 -1.42 1.84 -17.83
CA ALA A 140 -1.38 3.27 -17.54
C ALA A 140 -2.74 3.93 -17.77
N ARG A 141 -3.45 3.66 -18.88
CA ARG A 141 -4.79 4.22 -19.15
C ARG A 141 -5.84 3.93 -18.05
N TYR A 142 -5.65 2.88 -17.26
CA TYR A 142 -6.56 2.48 -16.17
C TYR A 142 -6.02 2.89 -14.79
N LEU A 143 -4.70 2.98 -14.64
CA LEU A 143 -4.02 3.49 -13.45
C LEU A 143 -4.04 5.03 -13.38
N ILE A 144 -4.40 5.65 -14.50
CA ILE A 144 -4.48 7.08 -14.73
C ILE A 144 -5.91 7.36 -15.13
N LYS A 145 -6.76 7.83 -14.22
CA LYS A 145 -8.13 8.22 -14.60
C LYS A 145 -8.01 9.38 -15.58
N VAL A 146 -8.22 9.08 -16.85
CA VAL A 146 -8.50 10.08 -17.85
C VAL A 146 -9.93 10.54 -17.56
N ALA A 147 -10.08 11.78 -17.09
CA ALA A 147 -11.35 12.49 -17.25
C ALA A 147 -11.54 12.69 -18.76
N PHE A 148 -12.25 11.75 -19.38
CA PHE A 148 -12.71 11.92 -20.75
C PHE A 148 -13.85 12.94 -20.69
N ASN A 149 -13.54 14.22 -20.85
CA ASN A 149 -14.51 15.14 -21.40
C ASN A 149 -14.13 15.38 -22.85
N THR A 150 -15.00 14.89 -23.72
CA THR A 150 -15.00 15.07 -25.17
C THR A 150 -14.87 16.56 -25.52
N TYR A 151 -14.12 16.88 -26.59
CA TYR A 151 -14.08 18.15 -27.33
C TYR A 151 -13.19 19.30 -26.79
N LEU A 152 -12.01 19.46 -27.40
CA LEU A 152 -11.54 20.72 -28.02
C LEU A 152 -10.20 20.47 -28.74
N GLN A 153 -10.28 20.21 -30.05
CA GLN A 153 -9.33 20.86 -30.95
C GLN A 153 -9.50 22.37 -30.72
N MET A 154 -8.40 23.09 -30.53
CA MET A 154 -8.33 24.56 -30.48
C MET A 154 -8.71 25.25 -29.15
N SER A 155 -8.02 24.97 -28.04
CA SER A 155 -7.63 26.03 -27.10
C SER A 155 -6.59 25.53 -26.08
N ASN A 156 -5.54 26.34 -25.89
CA ASN A 156 -4.49 26.17 -24.88
C ASN A 156 -5.07 26.38 -23.47
N GLN A 157 -5.70 25.37 -22.89
CA GLN A 157 -6.00 25.35 -21.45
C GLN A 157 -5.90 23.92 -20.90
N ASN A 158 -5.08 23.78 -19.86
CA ASN A 158 -4.65 22.53 -19.23
C ASN A 158 -5.81 21.56 -18.94
N VAL A 159 -5.79 20.40 -19.61
CA VAL A 159 -6.66 19.27 -19.29
C VAL A 159 -6.11 18.57 -18.05
N CYS A 160 -6.85 18.61 -16.94
CA CYS A 160 -6.48 17.94 -15.70
C CYS A 160 -6.81 16.44 -15.81
N VAL A 161 -5.78 15.62 -15.97
CA VAL A 161 -5.88 14.16 -15.93
C VAL A 161 -5.88 13.75 -14.46
N HIS A 162 -6.96 13.12 -13.96
CA HIS A 162 -7.11 12.74 -12.55
C HIS A 162 -6.51 11.35 -12.29
N TYR A 163 -5.20 11.17 -12.30
CA TYR A 163 -4.61 9.83 -12.13
C TYR A 163 -4.94 9.24 -10.75
N THR A 164 -5.43 7.99 -10.63
CA THR A 164 -5.71 7.37 -9.31
C THR A 164 -4.44 7.12 -8.50
N LEU A 165 -3.30 6.97 -9.18
CA LEU A 165 -1.96 6.85 -8.59
C LEU A 165 -1.16 8.17 -8.55
N ALA A 166 -1.68 9.28 -9.10
CA ALA A 166 -0.94 10.54 -9.08
C ALA A 166 -0.91 11.18 -7.69
N PRO A 167 0.07 12.06 -7.43
CA PRO A 167 0.14 12.79 -6.18
C PRO A 167 -1.07 13.71 -5.95
N ASN A 168 -1.74 14.13 -7.03
CA ASN A 168 -2.90 15.05 -7.02
C ASN A 168 -4.24 14.35 -7.34
N ALA A 169 -4.32 13.03 -7.17
CA ALA A 169 -5.58 12.29 -7.33
C ALA A 169 -6.66 12.83 -6.36
N ASP A 170 -7.94 12.81 -6.76
CA ASP A 170 -9.05 13.26 -5.88
C ASP A 170 -9.14 12.48 -4.55
N ILE A 171 -8.58 11.27 -4.52
CA ILE A 171 -8.51 10.42 -3.33
C ILE A 171 -7.39 10.83 -2.38
N VAL A 172 -6.47 11.69 -2.81
CA VAL A 172 -5.41 12.24 -1.97
C VAL A 172 -6.00 13.38 -1.15
N HIS A 173 -6.05 13.20 0.17
CA HIS A 173 -6.64 14.21 1.06
C HIS A 173 -5.79 15.48 1.20
N SER A 174 -4.46 15.34 1.18
CA SER A 174 -3.52 16.44 1.33
C SER A 174 -2.39 16.30 0.31
N PRO A 175 -2.63 16.61 -0.97
CA PRO A 175 -1.68 16.37 -2.05
C PRO A 175 -0.40 17.19 -1.91
N GLU A 176 -0.50 18.42 -1.42
CA GLU A 176 0.64 19.29 -1.15
C GLU A 176 1.51 18.72 -0.02
N PHE A 177 0.90 18.15 1.01
CA PHE A 177 1.62 17.49 2.10
C PHE A 177 2.38 16.26 1.61
N GLU A 178 1.72 15.36 0.89
CA GLU A 178 2.37 14.15 0.37
C GLU A 178 3.52 14.50 -0.58
N ALA A 179 3.33 15.48 -1.47
CA ALA A 179 4.38 15.96 -2.36
C ALA A 179 5.57 16.55 -1.58
N ALA A 180 5.31 17.37 -0.56
CA ALA A 180 6.34 17.95 0.29
C ALA A 180 7.15 16.85 1.03
N VAL A 181 6.47 15.85 1.60
CA VAL A 181 7.14 14.72 2.28
C VAL A 181 8.01 13.94 1.30
N VAL A 182 7.52 13.64 0.10
CA VAL A 182 8.30 12.95 -0.95
C VAL A 182 9.54 13.76 -1.36
N LYS A 183 9.41 15.08 -1.53
CA LYS A 183 10.55 15.97 -1.84
C LYS A 183 11.62 15.93 -0.76
N VAL A 184 11.22 16.00 0.51
CA VAL A 184 12.17 15.92 1.63
C VAL A 184 12.85 14.56 1.71
N LEU A 185 12.09 13.46 1.55
CA LEU A 185 12.65 12.11 1.55
C LEU A 185 13.62 11.89 0.38
N ALA A 186 13.37 12.53 -0.77
CA ALA A 186 14.25 12.50 -1.94
C ALA A 186 15.50 13.40 -1.81
N GLY A 187 15.65 14.12 -0.68
CA GLY A 187 16.76 15.05 -0.46
C GLY A 187 16.67 16.35 -1.26
N LYS A 188 15.49 16.70 -1.79
CA LYS A 188 15.24 17.88 -2.64
C LYS A 188 14.54 19.00 -1.87
N GLN A 189 15.02 19.28 -0.66
CA GLN A 189 14.39 20.18 0.30
C GLN A 189 14.40 21.64 -0.20
N GLU A 190 15.36 21.99 -1.05
CA GLU A 190 15.50 23.26 -1.75
C GLU A 190 14.38 23.53 -2.78
N THR A 191 13.67 22.48 -3.21
CA THR A 191 12.55 22.58 -4.17
C THR A 191 11.18 22.74 -3.50
N LEU A 192 11.15 22.88 -2.17
CA LEU A 192 9.94 23.11 -1.42
C LEU A 192 9.38 24.50 -1.71
N VAL A 193 8.11 24.57 -2.05
CA VAL A 193 7.37 25.83 -2.19
C VAL A 193 7.01 26.35 -0.80
N GLY A 194 6.83 27.68 -0.65
CA GLY A 194 6.52 28.30 0.65
C GLY A 194 5.34 27.64 1.38
N ASP A 195 4.28 27.28 0.65
CA ASP A 195 3.11 26.59 1.19
C ASP A 195 3.45 25.16 1.66
N GLU A 196 4.26 24.42 0.90
CA GLU A 196 4.74 23.08 1.28
C GLU A 196 5.62 23.15 2.54
N ALA A 197 6.50 24.15 2.63
CA ALA A 197 7.36 24.37 3.79
C ALA A 197 6.55 24.73 5.04
N ALA A 198 5.47 25.52 4.89
CA ALA A 198 4.56 25.86 5.98
C ALA A 198 3.82 24.61 6.51
N ILE A 199 3.38 23.71 5.62
CA ILE A 199 2.72 22.46 6.01
C ILE A 199 3.70 21.55 6.79
N LEU A 200 4.98 21.54 6.43
CA LEU A 200 6.01 20.72 7.09
C LEU A 200 6.61 21.36 8.35
N GLU A 201 6.21 22.58 8.73
CA GLU A 201 6.71 23.27 9.94
C GLU A 201 6.64 22.38 11.21
N PRO A 202 5.57 21.60 11.47
CA PRO A 202 5.51 20.73 12.65
C PRO A 202 6.57 19.62 12.68
N PHE A 203 7.13 19.26 11.52
CA PHE A 203 8.17 18.23 11.38
C PHE A 203 9.58 18.82 11.38
N LEU A 204 9.71 20.14 11.28
CA LEU A 204 11.00 20.82 11.26
C LEU A 204 11.69 20.69 12.61
N GLN A 205 12.91 20.16 12.62
CA GLN A 205 13.74 20.18 13.80
C GLN A 205 14.18 21.62 14.06
N ARG A 206 13.51 22.30 14.98
CA ARG A 206 14.11 23.46 15.64
C ARG A 206 15.28 22.96 16.46
N GLU A 207 16.49 23.40 16.13
CA GLU A 207 17.59 23.28 17.07
C GLU A 207 17.19 24.02 18.34
N VAL A 208 16.97 23.26 19.42
CA VAL A 208 17.16 23.84 20.76
C VAL A 208 18.68 23.94 20.88
N PRO A 209 19.25 25.15 20.96
CA PRO A 209 20.69 25.27 21.20
C PRO A 209 21.03 24.42 22.43
N PRO A 210 22.10 23.62 22.37
CA PRO A 210 22.49 22.76 23.48
C PRO A 210 22.72 23.65 24.70
N ASN A 211 21.83 23.53 25.68
CA ASN A 211 21.85 24.24 26.97
C ASN A 211 22.07 25.76 26.90
N ALA A 212 21.05 26.49 27.35
CA ALA A 212 21.23 27.72 28.10
C ALA A 212 21.90 27.45 29.47
N SER A 213 23.00 26.69 29.51
CA SER A 213 24.04 26.93 30.50
C SER A 213 24.89 28.02 29.89
N ALA A 214 24.80 29.20 30.47
CA ALA A 214 25.65 30.33 30.17
C ALA A 214 27.12 29.94 30.31
N GLU A 215 27.72 29.40 29.25
CA GLU A 215 29.15 29.52 29.03
C GLU A 215 29.33 30.88 28.37
N SER A 216 29.79 31.82 29.18
CA SER A 216 30.32 33.11 28.75
C SER A 216 31.26 32.90 27.55
N PRO A 217 31.22 33.78 26.53
CA PRO A 217 32.15 33.70 25.42
C PRO A 217 33.57 33.73 25.98
N SER A 218 34.35 32.67 25.77
CA SER A 218 35.78 32.75 25.98
C SER A 218 36.32 33.83 25.05
N GLU A 219 37.11 34.76 25.59
CA GLU A 219 37.66 35.94 24.89
C GLU A 219 38.60 35.60 23.71
N GLU A 220 38.65 34.33 23.29
CA GLU A 220 39.50 33.82 22.20
C GLU A 220 38.73 33.41 20.94
N GLU A 221 37.40 33.56 20.86
CA GLU A 221 36.71 33.40 19.56
C GLU A 221 36.87 34.66 18.71
N GLY A 222 37.83 34.63 17.78
CA GLY A 222 38.10 35.75 16.88
C GLY A 222 36.90 36.09 15.99
N PHE A 223 36.73 37.38 15.66
CA PHE A 223 35.65 37.91 14.80
C PHE A 223 35.46 37.13 13.48
N ALA A 224 36.55 36.61 12.90
CA ALA A 224 36.51 35.79 11.70
C ALA A 224 35.80 34.44 11.92
N GLU A 225 35.98 33.83 13.10
CA GLU A 225 35.42 32.53 13.46
C GLU A 225 33.91 32.63 13.69
N HIS A 226 33.45 33.74 14.26
CA HIS A 226 32.03 34.10 14.34
C HIS A 226 31.38 34.27 12.97
N ILE A 227 32.07 34.91 12.00
CA ILE A 227 31.59 35.06 10.62
C ILE A 227 31.53 33.70 9.90
N LEU A 228 32.54 32.84 10.09
CA LEU A 228 32.59 31.51 9.49
C LEU A 228 31.54 30.56 10.09
N LYS A 229 31.32 30.59 11.42
CA LYS A 229 30.23 29.86 12.08
C LYS A 229 28.86 30.30 11.58
N ARG A 230 28.64 31.61 11.35
CA ARG A 230 27.39 32.15 10.79
C ARG A 230 27.12 31.64 9.37
N ARG A 231 28.17 31.49 8.56
CA ARG A 231 28.06 30.91 7.21
C ARG A 231 27.84 29.39 7.25
N ARG A 232 28.39 28.68 8.25
CA ARG A 232 28.23 27.24 8.44
C ARG A 232 26.81 26.85 8.85
N ILE A 233 26.18 27.61 9.76
CA ILE A 233 24.77 27.41 10.18
C ILE A 233 23.80 27.73 9.03
N SER A 234 24.14 28.69 8.16
CA SER A 234 23.35 29.02 6.98
C SER A 234 23.42 27.97 5.86
N SER A 235 24.37 27.02 5.92
CA SER A 235 24.63 26.08 4.83
C SER A 235 24.03 24.70 5.05
N GLU A 236 23.64 24.34 6.28
CA GLU A 236 23.04 23.04 6.55
C GLU A 236 21.55 23.08 6.19
N PRO A 237 21.07 22.14 5.36
CA PRO A 237 19.67 22.12 4.95
C PRO A 237 18.75 21.81 6.14
N PRO A 238 17.52 22.34 6.14
CA PRO A 238 16.57 22.12 7.22
C PRO A 238 16.33 20.63 7.43
N THR A 239 16.55 20.16 8.67
CA THR A 239 16.33 18.75 9.03
C THR A 239 14.88 18.54 9.45
N TYR A 240 14.17 17.65 8.76
CA TYR A 240 12.81 17.24 9.12
C TYR A 240 12.82 15.86 9.78
N LYS A 241 12.21 15.75 10.96
CA LYS A 241 12.11 14.49 11.72
C LYS A 241 10.80 13.76 11.44
N LEU A 242 10.77 12.46 11.74
CA LEU A 242 9.58 11.59 11.72
C LEU A 242 8.92 11.37 10.34
N LEU A 243 9.36 12.04 9.26
CA LEU A 243 8.80 11.82 7.93
C LEU A 243 8.96 10.39 7.41
N ARG A 244 10.06 9.72 7.76
CA ARG A 244 10.28 8.29 7.47
C ARG A 244 9.36 7.35 8.27
N SER A 245 8.77 7.85 9.35
CA SER A 245 7.85 7.10 10.21
C SER A 245 6.40 7.19 9.73
N ILE A 246 6.10 8.01 8.71
CA ILE A 246 4.78 8.11 8.09
C ILE A 246 4.65 6.98 7.07
N PRO A 247 3.85 5.92 7.35
CA PRO A 247 3.73 4.83 6.42
C PRO A 247 2.85 5.24 5.22
N PRO A 248 3.17 4.80 3.99
CA PRO A 248 2.34 5.03 2.80
C PRO A 248 1.03 4.22 2.83
N THR A 249 0.93 3.19 3.67
CA THR A 249 -0.26 2.34 3.79
C THR A 249 -0.62 2.12 5.26
N SER A 250 -1.84 2.48 5.63
CA SER A 250 -2.39 2.18 6.95
C SER A 250 -3.07 0.81 6.95
N ASN A 251 -2.29 -0.27 6.85
CA ASN A 251 -2.80 -1.64 6.94
C ASN A 251 -2.68 -2.25 8.35
N ALA A 252 -2.12 -1.50 9.31
CA ALA A 252 -1.86 -1.97 10.67
C ALA A 252 -3.14 -2.47 11.36
N VAL A 253 -4.24 -1.74 11.23
CA VAL A 253 -5.54 -2.09 11.82
C VAL A 253 -6.15 -3.33 11.15
N GLU A 254 -6.09 -3.42 9.82
CA GLU A 254 -6.59 -4.60 9.10
C GLU A 254 -5.78 -5.87 9.43
N ARG A 255 -4.45 -5.74 9.52
CA ARG A 255 -3.55 -6.83 9.94
C ARG A 255 -3.85 -7.25 11.37
N LEU A 256 -4.05 -6.28 12.27
CA LEU A 256 -4.45 -6.53 13.65
C LEU A 256 -5.74 -7.36 13.71
N PHE A 257 -6.80 -6.94 13.03
CA PHE A 257 -8.06 -7.68 13.02
C PHE A 257 -7.95 -9.05 12.35
N SER A 258 -7.11 -9.20 11.33
CA SER A 258 -6.82 -10.49 10.70
C SER A 258 -6.11 -11.45 11.67
N ILE A 259 -5.09 -10.96 12.40
CA ILE A 259 -4.40 -11.72 13.45
C ILE A 259 -5.37 -12.08 14.57
N ALA A 260 -6.20 -11.12 15.03
CA ALA A 260 -7.22 -11.36 16.04
C ALA A 260 -8.20 -12.46 15.63
N ARG A 261 -8.68 -12.43 14.39
CA ARG A 261 -9.55 -13.48 13.85
C ARG A 261 -8.85 -14.84 13.75
N ALA A 262 -7.56 -14.88 13.44
CA ALA A 262 -6.78 -16.11 13.42
C ALA A 262 -6.54 -16.69 14.83
N VAL A 263 -6.37 -15.82 15.83
CA VAL A 263 -6.25 -16.20 17.25
C VAL A 263 -7.59 -16.71 17.79
N LEU A 264 -8.70 -16.05 17.45
CA LEU A 264 -10.08 -16.39 17.84
C LEU A 264 -10.73 -17.53 17.04
N ARG A 265 -9.95 -18.44 16.43
CA ARG A 265 -10.53 -19.60 15.73
C ARG A 265 -11.44 -20.43 16.65
N LEU A 266 -12.29 -21.26 16.04
CA LEU A 266 -13.39 -22.01 16.65
C LEU A 266 -13.07 -22.69 18.00
N GLU A 267 -11.84 -23.17 18.18
CA GLU A 267 -11.37 -23.85 19.40
C GLU A 267 -11.05 -22.90 20.57
N ARG A 268 -11.07 -21.58 20.36
CA ARG A 268 -10.67 -20.56 21.34
C ARG A 268 -11.74 -19.51 21.64
N HIS A 269 -13.01 -19.78 21.30
CA HIS A 269 -14.13 -18.87 21.58
C HIS A 269 -14.41 -18.67 23.08
N ARG A 270 -13.82 -19.47 23.96
CA ARG A 270 -13.90 -19.34 25.42
C ARG A 270 -12.81 -18.46 26.03
N LEU A 271 -11.93 -17.85 25.22
CA LEU A 271 -10.96 -16.88 25.73
C LEU A 271 -11.69 -15.66 26.31
N SER A 272 -11.29 -15.24 27.51
CA SER A 272 -11.74 -13.95 28.04
C SER A 272 -11.18 -12.81 27.18
N PRO A 273 -11.86 -11.65 27.11
CA PRO A 273 -11.34 -10.47 26.42
C PRO A 273 -9.93 -10.08 26.87
N MET A 274 -9.64 -10.19 28.18
CA MET A 274 -8.33 -9.91 28.76
C MET A 274 -7.25 -10.86 28.23
N THR A 275 -7.55 -12.16 28.18
CA THR A 275 -6.59 -13.16 27.67
C THR A 275 -6.34 -12.99 26.18
N LEU A 276 -7.38 -12.64 25.41
CA LEU A 276 -7.23 -12.33 23.99
C LEU A 276 -6.33 -11.10 23.78
N GLU A 277 -6.58 -10.03 24.53
CA GLU A 277 -5.78 -8.80 24.46
C GLU A 277 -4.31 -9.07 24.76
N MET A 278 -4.01 -9.81 25.84
CA MET A 278 -2.63 -10.20 26.18
C MET A 278 -1.94 -10.99 25.06
N ILE A 279 -2.63 -11.98 24.46
CA ILE A 279 -2.08 -12.76 23.34
C ILE A 279 -1.80 -11.87 22.13
N LEU A 280 -2.72 -10.94 21.81
CA LEU A 280 -2.54 -10.02 20.69
C LEU A 280 -1.39 -9.07 20.94
N PHE A 281 -1.31 -8.48 22.13
CA PHE A 281 -0.23 -7.58 22.53
C PHE A 281 1.14 -8.24 22.35
N LEU A 282 1.31 -9.46 22.85
CA LEU A 282 2.55 -10.22 22.67
C LEU A 282 2.81 -10.53 21.19
N ARG A 283 1.80 -10.97 20.43
CA ARG A 283 2.02 -11.29 19.01
C ARG A 283 2.44 -10.10 18.16
N ILE A 284 1.80 -8.95 18.35
CA ILE A 284 2.09 -7.73 17.58
C ILE A 284 3.49 -7.22 17.92
N ASN A 285 3.86 -7.28 19.21
CA ASN A 285 5.14 -6.80 19.70
C ASN A 285 6.22 -7.89 19.75
N SER A 286 6.10 -8.96 18.96
CA SER A 286 7.03 -10.10 18.97
C SER A 286 8.50 -9.74 18.70
N ALA A 287 8.77 -8.59 18.10
CA ALA A 287 10.13 -8.07 17.93
C ALA A 287 10.76 -7.53 19.24
N TYR A 288 9.95 -7.18 20.24
CA TYR A 288 10.39 -6.53 21.49
C TYR A 288 10.60 -7.50 22.65
N TRP A 289 10.28 -8.77 22.48
CA TRP A 289 10.44 -9.77 23.52
C TRP A 289 10.91 -11.09 22.95
N ASN A 290 11.62 -11.84 23.78
CA ASN A 290 12.02 -13.21 23.51
C ASN A 290 11.71 -14.08 24.73
N VAL A 291 11.99 -15.38 24.63
CA VAL A 291 11.71 -16.33 25.71
C VAL A 291 12.37 -15.89 27.02
N ALA A 292 13.60 -15.36 26.98
CA ALA A 292 14.29 -14.88 28.17
C ALA A 292 13.65 -13.63 28.79
N THR A 293 13.09 -12.72 27.97
CA THR A 293 12.37 -11.53 28.47
C THR A 293 11.04 -11.87 29.14
N VAL A 294 10.37 -12.91 28.65
CA VAL A 294 9.12 -13.38 29.25
C VAL A 294 9.39 -14.14 30.54
N ASP A 295 10.43 -14.99 30.55
CA ASP A 295 10.82 -15.78 31.74
C ASP A 295 11.25 -14.89 32.91
N SER A 296 11.85 -13.72 32.65
CA SER A 296 12.17 -12.74 33.70
C SER A 296 10.94 -12.04 34.32
N CYS A 297 9.76 -12.17 33.73
CA CYS A 297 8.55 -11.44 34.12
C CYS A 297 7.44 -12.34 34.72
N VAL A 298 7.66 -13.67 34.76
CA VAL A 298 6.73 -14.68 35.32
C VAL A 298 7.26 -15.18 36.66
#